data_AF-A0A563F0B6-F1
#
_entry.id   AF-A0A563F0B6-F1
#
_cell.length_a   1.000
_cell.length_b   1.000
_cell.length_c   1.000
_cell.angle_alpha   90.00
_cell.angle_beta   90.00
_cell.angle_gamma   90.00
#
_symmetry.space_group_name_H-M   'P 1'
#
loop_
_entity.id
_entity.type
_entity.pdbx_description
1 polymer ?
#
loop_
_entity_poly.entity_id
_entity_poly.type
_entity_poly.pdbx_seq_one_letter_code
_entity_poly.pdbx_strand_id
1 'polypeptide(L)'
;MFAQMMIAHLEQGVDMAVVAKAKATRQELRDLAAAVDSTQREELTTLKSWLQTWGKPTTTDHNPNAHAHHGGLPLIDAKVLNDLKDLSGAEFDTTYLNLMTGHQGGAVEMARTEIADGSNPETKAYADRVVQSRQAQVSQMLGLVG
;
A
#
# COMPACT_ATOMS: atom_id res chain seq x y z
N MET A 1 3.18 -10.09 12.76
CA MET A 1 2.38 -8.86 12.68
C MET A 1 2.61 -8.13 11.37
N PHE A 2 3.84 -7.69 11.07
CA PHE A 2 4.16 -6.92 9.87
C PHE A 2 3.61 -7.52 8.56
N ALA A 3 3.88 -8.80 8.25
CA ALA A 3 3.39 -9.40 7.01
C ALA A 3 1.85 -9.40 6.88
N GLN A 4 1.13 -9.61 7.98
CA GLN A 4 -0.34 -9.57 7.99
C GLN A 4 -0.86 -8.15 7.75
N MET A 5 -0.29 -7.16 8.44
CA MET A 5 -0.64 -5.75 8.26
C MET A 5 -0.32 -5.27 6.85
N MET A 6 0.85 -5.63 6.32
CA MET A 6 1.27 -5.26 4.98
C MET A 6 0.37 -5.91 3.92
N ILE A 7 -0.11 -7.15 4.11
CA ILE A 7 -1.12 -7.75 3.21
C ILE A 7 -2.37 -6.88 3.13
N ALA A 8 -2.94 -6.48 4.27
CA ALA A 8 -4.15 -5.65 4.29
C ALA A 8 -3.91 -4.29 3.60
N HIS A 9 -2.73 -3.70 3.81
CA HIS A 9 -2.32 -2.46 3.17
C HIS A 9 -2.13 -2.62 1.64
N LEU A 10 -1.50 -3.70 1.19
CA LEU A 10 -1.33 -3.99 -0.24
C LEU A 10 -2.67 -4.27 -0.94
N GLU A 11 -3.61 -4.95 -0.28
CA GLU A 11 -4.95 -5.18 -0.83
C GLU A 11 -5.66 -3.84 -1.11
N GLN A 12 -5.60 -2.88 -0.19
CA GLN A 12 -6.16 -1.54 -0.42
C GLN A 12 -5.43 -0.77 -1.53
N GLY A 13 -4.10 -0.88 -1.61
CA GLY A 13 -3.32 -0.25 -2.69
C GLY A 13 -3.65 -0.81 -4.08
N VAL A 14 -3.85 -2.13 -4.18
CA VAL A 14 -4.32 -2.80 -5.40
C VAL A 14 -5.71 -2.30 -5.80
N ASP A 15 -6.64 -2.18 -4.86
CA ASP A 15 -7.99 -1.68 -5.13
C ASP A 15 -7.98 -0.27 -5.70
N MET A 16 -7.21 0.64 -5.10
CA MET A 16 -7.02 2.00 -5.62
C MET A 16 -6.39 2.01 -7.01
N ALA A 17 -5.35 1.20 -7.22
CA ALA A 17 -4.65 1.10 -8.50
C ALA A 17 -5.59 0.62 -9.62
N VAL A 18 -6.48 -0.34 -9.34
CA VAL A 18 -7.51 -0.79 -10.30
C VAL A 18 -8.44 0.35 -10.70
N VAL A 19 -8.88 1.16 -9.73
CA VAL A 19 -9.74 2.33 -9.99
C VAL A 19 -9.02 3.34 -10.89
N ALA A 20 -7.74 3.65 -10.62
CA ALA A 20 -6.96 4.59 -11.42
C ALA A 20 -6.67 4.10 -12.84
N LYS A 21 -6.34 2.83 -13.05
CA LYS A 21 -6.17 2.27 -14.42
C LYS A 21 -7.40 2.52 -15.30
N ALA A 22 -8.61 2.44 -14.72
CA ALA A 22 -9.86 2.63 -15.43
C ALA A 22 -10.18 4.12 -15.66
N LYS A 23 -10.02 4.94 -14.62
CA LYS A 23 -10.59 6.30 -14.57
C LYS A 23 -9.60 7.44 -14.82
N ALA A 24 -8.29 7.22 -14.62
CA ALA A 24 -7.32 8.30 -14.71
C ALA A 24 -7.33 8.96 -16.09
N THR A 25 -7.20 10.28 -16.15
CA THR A 25 -7.22 11.01 -17.43
C THR A 25 -5.86 11.05 -18.11
N ARG A 26 -4.79 11.07 -17.31
CA ARG A 26 -3.40 11.11 -17.78
C ARG A 26 -2.83 9.72 -17.99
N GLN A 27 -2.18 9.50 -19.12
CA GLN A 27 -1.54 8.21 -19.44
C GLN A 27 -0.47 7.84 -18.41
N GLU A 28 0.36 8.80 -17.99
CA GLU A 28 1.38 8.61 -16.97
C GLU A 28 0.80 8.10 -15.64
N LEU A 29 -0.40 8.55 -15.28
CA LEU A 29 -1.07 8.11 -14.06
C LEU A 29 -1.63 6.69 -14.20
N ARG A 30 -2.15 6.32 -15.39
CA ARG A 30 -2.58 4.94 -15.69
C ARG A 30 -1.40 3.98 -15.64
N ASP A 31 -0.25 4.37 -16.20
CA ASP A 31 0.96 3.57 -16.23
C ASP A 31 1.52 3.37 -14.82
N LEU A 32 1.57 4.43 -14.02
CA LEU A 32 1.93 4.34 -12.61
C LEU A 32 0.99 3.39 -11.85
N ALA A 33 -0.32 3.53 -12.03
CA ALA A 33 -1.30 2.66 -11.39
C ALA A 33 -1.13 1.19 -11.82
N ALA A 34 -0.82 0.93 -13.09
CA ALA A 34 -0.53 -0.42 -13.58
C ALA A 34 0.73 -1.02 -12.95
N ALA A 35 1.80 -0.23 -12.81
CA ALA A 35 3.01 -0.66 -12.14
C ALA A 35 2.76 -0.99 -10.66
N VAL A 36 2.02 -0.12 -9.94
CA VAL A 36 1.64 -0.35 -8.54
C VAL A 36 0.83 -1.62 -8.38
N ASP A 37 -0.20 -1.84 -9.22
CA ASP A 37 -1.04 -3.04 -9.19
C ASP A 37 -0.20 -4.32 -9.37
N SER A 38 0.69 -4.34 -10.37
CA SER A 38 1.56 -5.50 -10.64
C SER A 38 2.47 -5.79 -9.44
N THR A 39 3.23 -4.78 -8.99
CA THR A 39 4.17 -4.94 -7.88
C THR A 39 3.46 -5.41 -6.61
N GLN A 40 2.35 -4.78 -6.24
CA GLN A 40 1.67 -5.13 -4.99
C GLN A 40 1.04 -6.53 -5.02
N ARG A 41 0.61 -7.04 -6.19
CA ARG A 41 0.14 -8.43 -6.32
C ARG A 41 1.27 -9.46 -6.16
N GLU A 42 2.46 -9.17 -6.68
CA GLU A 42 3.63 -10.02 -6.49
C GLU A 42 4.05 -10.05 -5.01
N GLU A 43 4.04 -8.89 -4.35
CA GLU A 43 4.32 -8.79 -2.92
C GLU A 43 3.27 -9.52 -2.08
N LEU A 44 1.97 -9.40 -2.42
CA LEU A 44 0.89 -10.15 -1.78
C LEU A 44 1.12 -11.66 -1.86
N THR A 45 1.55 -12.15 -3.02
CA THR A 45 1.85 -13.57 -3.24
C THR A 45 2.99 -14.02 -2.32
N THR A 46 4.05 -13.21 -2.23
CA THR A 46 5.22 -13.48 -1.38
C THR A 46 4.83 -13.53 0.10
N LEU A 47 4.14 -12.50 0.60
CA LEU A 47 3.79 -12.41 2.02
C LEU A 47 2.78 -13.49 2.44
N LYS A 48 1.81 -13.82 1.58
CA LYS A 48 0.85 -14.92 1.83
C LYS A 48 1.57 -16.27 1.87
N SER A 49 2.53 -16.51 0.97
CA SER A 49 3.34 -17.72 0.97
C SER A 49 4.14 -17.89 2.25
N TRP A 50 4.80 -16.82 2.72
CA TRP A 50 5.53 -16.84 3.99
C TRP A 50 4.64 -17.20 5.18
N LEU A 51 3.49 -16.53 5.31
CA LEU A 51 2.56 -16.80 6.41
C LEU A 51 2.03 -18.24 6.38
N GLN A 52 1.74 -18.79 5.19
CA GLN A 52 1.36 -20.19 5.04
C GLN A 52 2.47 -21.14 5.50
N THR A 53 3.72 -20.91 5.07
CA THR A 53 4.89 -21.70 5.50
C THR A 53 5.10 -21.63 7.02
N TRP A 54 4.84 -20.48 7.64
CA TRP A 54 4.96 -20.28 9.09
C TRP A 54 3.74 -20.77 9.88
N GLY A 55 2.70 -21.31 9.21
CA GLY A 55 1.46 -21.73 9.86
C GLY A 55 0.69 -20.58 10.53
N LYS A 56 0.75 -19.39 9.93
CA LYS A 56 0.10 -18.17 10.45
C LYS A 56 -1.05 -17.72 9.54
N PRO A 57 -2.09 -17.06 10.10
CA PRO A 57 -3.16 -16.47 9.30
C PRO A 57 -2.62 -15.43 8.32
N THR A 58 -3.21 -15.34 7.13
CA THR A 58 -2.89 -14.32 6.11
C THR A 58 -3.63 -13.00 6.31
N THR A 59 -4.56 -12.94 7.26
CA THR A 59 -5.33 -11.75 7.60
C THR A 59 -4.87 -11.15 8.92
N THR A 60 -5.15 -9.88 9.12
CA THR A 60 -4.98 -9.21 10.41
C THR A 60 -6.04 -9.65 11.40
N ASP A 61 -5.72 -9.57 12.69
CA ASP A 61 -6.73 -9.63 13.75
C ASP A 61 -7.72 -8.45 13.57
N HIS A 62 -9.01 -8.72 13.77
CA HIS A 62 -10.08 -7.72 13.66
C HIS A 62 -10.18 -6.85 14.91
N ASN A 63 -9.46 -7.18 15.99
CA ASN A 63 -9.35 -6.35 17.17
C ASN A 63 -8.56 -5.06 16.84
N PRO A 64 -9.18 -3.87 16.90
CA PRO A 64 -8.51 -2.61 16.56
C PRO A 64 -7.29 -2.32 17.44
N ASN A 65 -7.27 -2.83 18.67
CA ASN A 65 -6.17 -2.64 19.61
C ASN A 65 -4.96 -3.54 19.33
N ALA A 66 -5.10 -4.58 18.50
CA ALA A 66 -4.04 -5.54 18.22
C ALA A 66 -2.84 -4.92 17.47
N HIS A 67 -3.07 -3.82 16.76
CA HIS A 67 -2.06 -3.19 15.88
C HIS A 67 -1.53 -1.85 16.42
N ALA A 68 -2.10 -1.33 17.51
CA ALA A 68 -1.75 -0.03 18.06
C ALA A 68 -0.28 0.06 18.52
N HIS A 69 0.26 -1.02 19.10
CA HIS A 69 1.66 -1.09 19.53
C HIS A 69 2.66 -1.23 18.36
N HIS A 70 2.17 -1.40 17.13
CA HIS A 70 3.00 -1.59 15.93
C HIS A 70 2.85 -0.43 14.91
N GLY A 71 2.46 0.76 15.39
CA GLY A 71 2.26 1.94 14.53
C GLY A 71 0.86 2.03 13.88
N GLY A 72 -0.05 1.12 14.23
CA GLY A 72 -1.39 1.03 13.64
C GLY A 72 -1.39 0.41 12.25
N LEU A 73 -2.59 0.31 11.67
CA LEU A 73 -2.79 -0.15 10.30
C LEU A 73 -3.24 1.05 9.45
N PRO A 74 -2.33 1.71 8.70
CA PRO A 74 -2.63 2.96 8.00
C PRO A 74 -3.47 2.68 6.74
N LEU A 75 -4.78 2.51 6.93
CA LEU A 75 -5.75 2.34 5.85
C LEU A 75 -6.56 3.62 5.65
N ILE A 76 -6.89 3.88 4.39
CA ILE A 76 -7.87 4.88 3.98
C ILE A 76 -9.27 4.38 4.34
N ASP A 77 -10.10 5.27 4.88
CA ASP A 77 -11.49 4.97 5.23
C ASP A 77 -12.31 4.53 4.00
N ALA A 78 -13.22 3.57 4.20
CA ALA A 78 -14.03 3.02 3.13
C ALA A 78 -14.90 4.08 2.43
N LYS A 79 -15.38 5.09 3.18
CA LYS A 79 -16.11 6.23 2.61
C LYS A 79 -15.23 7.01 1.65
N VAL A 80 -13.98 7.30 2.02
CA VAL A 80 -13.04 8.05 1.17
C VAL A 80 -12.74 7.27 -0.12
N LEU A 81 -12.58 5.94 -0.04
CA LEU A 81 -12.41 5.11 -1.23
C LEU A 81 -13.64 5.08 -2.14
N ASN A 82 -14.84 5.15 -1.56
CA ASN A 82 -16.07 5.24 -2.35
C ASN A 82 -16.22 6.61 -2.98
N ASP A 83 -15.98 7.69 -2.24
CA ASP A 83 -15.98 9.05 -2.77
C ASP A 83 -15.01 9.17 -3.95
N LEU A 84 -13.80 8.58 -3.87
CA LEU A 84 -12.84 8.53 -4.98
C LEU A 84 -13.42 7.88 -6.26
N LYS A 85 -14.23 6.83 -6.13
CA LYS A 85 -14.83 6.14 -7.29
C LYS A 85 -15.88 6.99 -8.00
N ASP A 86 -16.50 7.93 -7.30
CA ASP A 86 -17.52 8.83 -7.85
C ASP A 86 -16.90 10.03 -8.58
N LEU A 87 -15.64 10.36 -8.29
CA LEU A 87 -14.92 11.44 -8.97
C LEU A 87 -14.60 11.10 -10.44
N SER A 88 -14.34 12.13 -11.24
CA SER A 88 -13.90 11.99 -12.62
C SER A 88 -12.99 13.14 -13.03
N GLY A 89 -12.37 13.05 -14.21
CA GLY A 89 -11.57 14.15 -14.74
C GLY A 89 -10.32 14.46 -13.92
N ALA A 90 -9.89 15.71 -13.95
CA ALA A 90 -8.72 16.19 -13.20
C ALA A 90 -8.90 16.09 -11.67
N GLU A 91 -10.14 16.17 -11.18
CA GLU A 91 -10.45 16.02 -9.75
C GLU A 91 -10.17 14.59 -9.27
N PHE A 92 -10.53 13.58 -10.08
CA PHE A 92 -10.16 12.19 -9.82
C PHE A 92 -8.64 12.01 -9.79
N ASP A 93 -7.94 12.49 -10.80
CA ASP A 93 -6.48 12.33 -10.90
C ASP A 93 -5.75 12.93 -9.69
N THR A 94 -6.14 14.15 -9.29
CA THR A 94 -5.56 14.85 -8.14
C THR A 94 -5.86 14.12 -6.82
N THR A 95 -7.12 13.70 -6.63
CA THR A 95 -7.53 13.00 -5.42
C THR A 95 -6.85 11.64 -5.29
N TYR A 96 -6.77 10.88 -6.38
CA TYR A 96 -6.04 9.61 -6.39
C TYR A 96 -4.57 9.78 -6.03
N LEU A 97 -3.88 10.77 -6.62
CA LEU A 97 -2.46 11.02 -6.32
C LEU A 97 -2.25 11.36 -4.85
N ASN A 98 -3.08 12.22 -4.26
CA ASN A 98 -2.98 12.58 -2.85
C ASN A 98 -3.18 11.35 -1.95
N LEU A 99 -4.22 10.55 -2.22
CA LEU A 99 -4.52 9.34 -1.44
C LEU A 99 -3.42 8.29 -1.58
N MET A 100 -2.99 7.99 -2.81
CA MET A 100 -1.95 7.00 -3.06
C MET A 100 -0.60 7.46 -2.48
N THR A 101 -0.29 8.76 -2.53
CA THR A 101 0.93 9.30 -1.89
C THR A 101 0.92 9.07 -0.38
N GLY A 102 -0.20 9.40 0.29
CA GLY A 102 -0.35 9.13 1.73
C GLY A 102 -0.24 7.64 2.06
N HIS A 103 -0.89 6.79 1.26
CA HIS A 103 -0.84 5.34 1.41
C HIS A 103 0.59 4.78 1.24
N GLN A 104 1.33 5.18 0.20
CA GLN A 104 2.73 4.75 0.06
C GLN A 104 3.62 5.26 1.21
N GLY A 105 3.35 6.46 1.74
CA GLY A 105 3.98 6.96 2.97
C GLY A 105 3.71 6.05 4.17
N GLY A 106 2.46 5.60 4.36
CA GLY A 106 2.10 4.63 5.39
C GLY A 106 2.89 3.32 5.28
N ALA A 107 3.05 2.77 4.07
CA ALA A 107 3.87 1.58 3.83
C ALA A 107 5.35 1.79 4.21
N VAL A 108 5.91 2.97 3.94
CA VAL A 108 7.29 3.32 4.35
C VAL A 108 7.45 3.28 5.87
N GLU A 109 6.51 3.85 6.61
CA GLU A 109 6.56 3.88 8.09
C GLU A 109 6.39 2.48 8.69
N MET A 110 5.48 1.66 8.14
CA MET A 110 5.35 0.25 8.54
C MET A 110 6.64 -0.53 8.29
N ALA A 111 7.27 -0.32 7.13
CA ALA A 111 8.52 -0.99 6.79
C ALA A 111 9.69 -0.54 7.68
N ARG A 112 9.79 0.75 8.00
CA ARG A 112 10.79 1.28 8.94
C ARG A 112 10.64 0.67 10.34
N THR A 113 9.41 0.52 10.82
CA THR A 113 9.13 -0.16 12.09
C THR A 113 9.60 -1.61 12.06
N GLU A 114 9.34 -2.36 10.99
CA GLU A 114 9.84 -3.74 10.85
C GLU A 114 11.38 -3.81 10.78
N ILE A 115 12.03 -2.86 10.12
CA ILE A 115 13.49 -2.78 10.08
C ILE A 115 14.07 -2.53 11.48
N ALA A 116 13.44 -1.65 12.26
CA ALA A 116 13.88 -1.32 13.62
C ALA A 116 13.63 -2.47 14.61
N ASP A 117 12.40 -2.97 14.66
CA ASP A 117 11.90 -3.80 15.76
C ASP A 117 11.71 -5.28 15.36
N GLY A 118 11.68 -5.57 14.07
CA GLY A 118 11.51 -6.92 13.55
C GLY A 118 12.73 -7.80 13.77
N SER A 119 12.46 -9.11 13.93
CA SER A 119 13.48 -10.13 14.21
C SER A 119 13.70 -11.13 13.06
N ASN A 120 12.77 -11.21 12.11
CA ASN A 120 12.91 -12.13 10.97
C ASN A 120 13.72 -11.45 9.84
N PRO A 121 14.85 -12.05 9.39
CA PRO A 121 15.71 -11.41 8.40
C PRO A 121 15.07 -11.28 7.02
N GLU A 122 14.18 -12.21 6.62
CA GLU A 122 13.48 -12.16 5.34
C GLU A 122 12.47 -11.00 5.29
N THR A 123 11.74 -10.78 6.38
CA THR A 123 10.79 -9.67 6.48
C THR A 123 11.50 -8.32 6.54
N LYS A 124 12.63 -8.21 7.24
CA LYS A 124 13.47 -6.99 7.24
C LYS A 124 14.02 -6.67 5.85
N ALA A 125 14.55 -7.68 5.15
CA ALA A 125 15.06 -7.48 3.79
C ALA A 125 13.95 -7.06 2.80
N TYR A 126 12.73 -7.60 2.96
CA TYR A 126 11.58 -7.12 2.21
C TYR A 126 11.19 -5.68 2.59
N ALA A 127 11.17 -5.35 3.89
CA ALA A 127 10.87 -4.01 4.38
C ALA A 127 11.85 -2.96 3.83
N ASP A 128 13.15 -3.26 3.76
CA ASP A 128 14.14 -2.37 3.12
C ASP A 128 13.78 -2.07 1.65
N ARG A 129 13.35 -3.09 0.89
CA ARG A 129 12.89 -2.91 -0.50
C ARG A 129 11.60 -2.10 -0.58
N VAL A 130 10.69 -2.27 0.36
CA VAL A 130 9.47 -1.45 0.46
C VAL A 130 9.84 0.02 0.68
N VAL A 131 10.72 0.34 1.63
CA VAL A 131 11.16 1.73 1.86
C VAL A 131 11.68 2.37 0.58
N GLN A 132 12.60 1.70 -0.12
CA GLN A 132 13.20 2.24 -1.35
C GLN A 132 12.16 2.44 -2.46
N SER A 133 11.36 1.41 -2.75
CA SER A 133 10.38 1.46 -3.83
C SER A 133 9.26 2.47 -3.56
N ARG A 134 8.75 2.53 -2.33
CA ARG A 134 7.63 3.43 -1.99
C ARG A 134 8.06 4.88 -1.89
N GLN A 135 9.29 5.17 -1.44
CA GLN A 135 9.83 6.54 -1.51
C GLN A 135 10.00 7.04 -2.96
N ALA A 136 10.43 6.16 -3.87
CA ALA A 136 10.50 6.48 -5.29
C ALA A 136 9.10 6.76 -5.88
N GLN A 137 8.10 5.93 -5.55
CA GLN A 137 6.71 6.14 -5.96
C GLN A 137 6.12 7.44 -5.40
N VAL A 138 6.37 7.75 -4.12
CA VAL A 138 5.97 9.03 -3.51
C VAL A 138 6.58 10.20 -4.28
N SER A 139 7.87 10.15 -4.57
CA SER A 139 8.56 11.22 -5.30
C SER A 139 7.99 11.39 -6.71
N GLN A 140 7.71 10.29 -7.40
CA GLN A 140 7.07 10.30 -8.72
C GLN A 140 5.67 10.91 -8.66
N MET A 141 4.84 10.50 -7.70
CA MET A 141 3.48 11.02 -7.55
C MET A 141 3.46 12.50 -7.22
N LEU A 142 4.34 12.98 -6.34
CA LEU A 142 4.47 14.40 -6.04
C LEU A 142 4.83 15.22 -7.29
N GLY A 143 5.63 14.68 -8.20
CA GLY A 143 5.91 15.30 -9.50
C GLY A 143 4.71 15.35 -10.45
N LEU A 144 3.68 14.52 -10.21
CA LEU A 144 2.43 14.49 -10.96
C LEU A 144 1.32 15.32 -10.28
N VAL A 145 1.53 15.82 -9.06
CA VAL A 145 0.64 16.77 -8.38
C VAL A 145 0.97 18.16 -8.90
N GLY A 146 0.21 18.64 -9.88
CA GLY A 146 0.42 19.90 -10.61
C GLY A 146 -0.57 20.01 -11.75
#